data_AF-A0A832A904-F1
#
_entry.id   AF-A0A832A904-F1
#
_cell.length_a   1.000
_cell.length_b   1.000
_cell.length_c   1.000
_cell.angle_alpha   90.00
_cell.angle_beta   90.00
_cell.angle_gamma   90.00
#
_symmetry.space_group_name_H-M   'P 1'
#
loop_
_entity.id
_entity.type
_entity.pdbx_description
1 polymer ?
#
loop_
_entity_poly.entity_id
_entity_poly.type
_entity_poly.pdbx_seq_one_letter_code
_entity_poly.pdbx_strand_id
1 'polypeptide(L)'
;MIHTDTFQKLEDHGPFFHALLFAHAAMIGLGLSAAWYMESNGHHVTGMNNQIIWGTPHVFAVFLIIAASGALNVASISSVFNKFAYKRFARLSGILAISLLAGGLSVLVLDLG
;
A
#
# COMPACT_ATOMS: atom_id res chain seq x y z
N MET A 1 -15.15 -28.42 -19.79
CA MET A 1 -15.25 -28.50 -18.32
C MET A 1 -14.71 -27.18 -17.77
N ILE A 2 -15.59 -26.30 -17.29
CA ILE A 2 -15.26 -24.91 -16.92
C ILE A 2 -14.80 -24.93 -15.46
N HIS A 3 -13.52 -24.66 -15.19
CA HIS A 3 -13.03 -24.45 -13.83
C HIS A 3 -13.57 -23.11 -13.31
N THR A 4 -14.63 -23.16 -12.51
CA THR A 4 -15.03 -22.07 -11.65
C THR A 4 -14.07 -22.04 -10.46
N ASP A 5 -13.10 -21.12 -10.45
CA ASP A 5 -12.29 -20.91 -9.25
C ASP A 5 -13.18 -20.26 -8.19
N THR A 6 -13.77 -21.13 -7.38
CA THR A 6 -14.56 -20.81 -6.20
C THR A 6 -13.62 -20.16 -5.18
N PHE A 7 -13.97 -18.97 -4.69
CA PHE A 7 -13.30 -18.37 -3.54
C PHE A 7 -13.42 -19.35 -2.37
N GLN A 8 -12.33 -20.05 -2.09
CA GLN A 8 -12.24 -20.92 -0.93
C GLN A 8 -12.01 -20.00 0.27
N LYS A 9 -13.04 -19.84 1.11
CA LYS A 9 -12.86 -19.17 2.40
C LYS A 9 -11.82 -19.97 3.18
N LEU A 10 -10.86 -19.26 3.79
CA LEU A 10 -9.95 -19.88 4.73
C LEU A 10 -10.78 -20.24 5.97
N GLU A 11 -11.22 -21.49 6.05
CA GLU A 11 -12.04 -22.01 7.15
C GLU A 11 -11.17 -22.36 8.37
N ASP A 12 -9.87 -22.54 8.13
CA ASP A 12 -8.89 -22.90 9.14
C ASP A 12 -7.87 -21.77 9.34
N HIS A 13 -7.85 -21.20 10.54
CA HIS A 13 -6.93 -20.13 10.94
C HIS A 13 -5.66 -20.76 11.52
N GLY A 14 -4.90 -21.45 10.67
CA GLY A 14 -3.67 -22.11 11.08
C GLY A 14 -2.61 -21.14 11.61
N PRO A 15 -1.56 -21.64 12.31
CA PRO A 15 -0.51 -20.81 12.90
C PRO A 15 0.21 -19.93 11.85
N PHE A 16 0.27 -20.37 10.59
CA PHE A 16 0.84 -19.60 9.49
C PHE A 16 0.04 -18.33 9.15
N PHE A 17 -1.30 -18.39 9.21
CA PHE A 17 -2.16 -17.22 8.98
C PHE A 17 -1.92 -16.16 10.06
N HIS A 18 -1.87 -16.56 11.32
CA HIS A 18 -1.56 -15.66 12.43
C HIS A 18 -0.14 -15.11 12.36
N ALA A 19 0.85 -15.91 11.92
CA ALA A 19 2.21 -15.45 11.69
C ALA A 19 2.29 -14.35 10.61
N LEU A 20 1.59 -14.54 9.47
CA LEU A 20 1.49 -13.52 8.43
C LEU A 20 0.82 -12.22 8.92
N LEU A 21 -0.22 -12.36 9.73
CA LEU A 21 -0.95 -11.23 10.32
C LEU A 21 -0.05 -10.45 11.29
N PHE A 22 0.66 -11.16 12.19
CA PHE A 22 1.64 -10.53 13.09
C PHE A 22 2.79 -9.88 12.33
N ALA A 23 3.29 -10.51 11.26
CA ALA A 23 4.34 -9.92 10.43
C ALA A 23 3.89 -8.60 9.80
N HIS A 24 2.65 -8.53 9.28
CA HIS A 24 2.09 -7.27 8.77
C HIS A 24 1.90 -6.22 9.88
N ALA A 25 1.37 -6.64 11.04
CA ALA A 25 1.20 -5.74 12.18
C ALA A 25 2.55 -5.18 12.68
N ALA A 26 3.59 -6.01 12.70
CA ALA A 26 4.95 -5.58 13.03
C ALA A 26 5.49 -4.57 12.01
N MET A 27 5.26 -4.78 10.72
CA MET A 27 5.69 -3.85 9.67
C MET A 27 4.98 -2.48 9.79
N ILE A 28 3.68 -2.48 10.10
CA ILE A 28 2.92 -1.26 10.41
C ILE A 28 3.50 -0.57 11.66
N GLY A 29 3.79 -1.34 12.71
CA GLY A 29 4.41 -0.83 13.94
C GLY A 29 5.78 -0.21 13.70
N LEU A 30 6.61 -0.80 12.83
CA LEU A 30 7.89 -0.24 12.41
C LEU A 30 7.70 1.09 11.68
N GLY A 31 6.73 1.18 10.76
CA GLY A 31 6.40 2.43 10.07
C GLY A 31 5.95 3.55 11.02
N LEU A 32 5.09 3.22 11.99
CA LEU A 32 4.66 4.15 13.04
C LEU A 32 5.83 4.56 13.95
N SER A 33 6.70 3.63 14.31
CA SER A 33 7.88 3.92 15.12
C SER A 33 8.87 4.82 14.39
N ALA A 34 9.01 4.66 13.06
CA ALA A 34 9.84 5.52 12.23
C ALA A 34 9.26 6.95 12.15
N ALA A 35 7.94 7.08 12.02
CA ALA A 35 7.27 8.38 12.07
C ALA A 35 7.47 9.06 13.44
N TRP A 36 7.29 8.32 14.54
CA TRP A 36 7.53 8.85 15.89
C TRP A 36 9.00 9.19 16.15
N TYR A 37 9.93 8.44 15.55
CA TYR A 37 11.36 8.70 15.61
C TYR A 37 11.74 9.95 14.81
N MET A 38 11.09 10.20 13.67
CA MET A 38 11.26 11.43 12.87
C MET A 38 10.77 12.67 13.62
N GLU A 39 9.61 12.59 14.29
CA GLU A 39 9.08 13.63 15.17
C GLU A 39 10.07 13.95 16.33
N SER A 40 10.62 12.91 16.95
CA SER A 40 11.45 13.05 18.16
C SER A 40 12.89 13.52 17.88
N ASN A 41 13.45 13.24 16.70
CA ASN A 41 14.86 13.53 16.38
C ASN A 41 15.04 14.69 15.38
N GLY A 42 13.95 15.27 14.86
CA GLY A 42 13.97 16.39 13.91
C GLY A 42 14.37 16.00 12.49
N HIS A 43 13.98 16.84 11.52
CA HIS A 43 14.13 16.64 10.05
C HIS A 43 15.57 16.48 9.53
N HIS A 44 16.59 16.45 10.40
CA HIS A 44 17.97 16.14 10.00
C HIS A 44 18.15 14.65 9.65
N VAL A 45 17.29 13.76 10.14
CA VAL A 45 17.37 12.30 9.92
C VAL A 45 16.94 11.89 8.51
N THR A 46 16.15 12.69 7.80
CA THR A 46 15.69 12.40 6.42
C THR A 46 16.59 13.01 5.34
N GLY A 47 17.67 13.71 5.73
CA GLY A 47 18.59 14.37 4.81
C GLY A 47 18.08 15.70 4.24
N MET A 48 17.01 16.27 4.81
CA MET A 48 16.51 17.58 4.41
C MET A 48 17.43 18.69 4.94
N ASN A 49 17.98 19.46 4.02
CA ASN A 49 18.73 20.68 4.28
C ASN A 49 18.04 21.82 3.51
N ASN A 50 18.43 23.07 3.70
CA ASN A 50 17.82 24.22 3.01
C ASN A 50 17.94 24.18 1.46
N GLN A 51 18.68 23.22 0.91
CA GLN A 51 18.80 22.94 -0.53
C GLN A 51 17.91 21.76 -1.00
N ILE A 52 17.48 20.88 -0.09
CA ILE A 52 16.72 19.67 -0.37
C ILE A 52 15.44 19.71 0.46
N ILE A 53 14.40 20.22 -0.18
CA ILE A 53 13.08 20.52 0.41
C ILE A 53 12.19 19.27 0.53
N TRP A 54 12.61 18.15 -0.08
CA TRP A 54 11.82 16.95 -0.31
C TRP A 54 12.69 15.74 0.01
N GLY A 55 12.55 15.23 1.23
CA GLY A 55 13.35 14.13 1.77
C GLY A 55 12.91 12.75 1.26
N THR A 56 13.52 11.72 1.84
CA THR A 56 13.17 10.31 1.57
C THR A 56 11.70 9.94 1.82
N PRO A 57 10.97 10.50 2.80
CA PRO A 57 9.54 10.20 2.99
C PRO A 57 8.69 10.71 1.83
N HIS A 58 9.03 11.89 1.28
CA HIS A 58 8.31 12.49 0.17
C HIS A 58 8.42 11.65 -1.11
N VAL A 59 9.63 11.16 -1.42
CA VAL A 59 9.87 10.25 -2.57
C VAL A 59 9.05 8.96 -2.43
N PHE A 60 8.98 8.40 -1.22
CA PHE A 60 8.20 7.20 -0.94
C PHE A 60 6.68 7.45 -1.10
N ALA A 61 6.18 8.59 -0.64
CA ALA A 61 4.79 8.95 -0.81
C ALA A 61 4.39 9.08 -2.29
N VAL A 62 5.21 9.78 -3.09
CA VAL A 62 5.00 9.91 -4.54
C VAL A 62 5.03 8.54 -5.22
N PHE A 63 5.95 7.66 -4.82
CA PHE A 63 6.01 6.28 -5.33
C PHE A 63 4.70 5.52 -5.07
N LEU A 64 4.15 5.59 -3.86
CA LEU A 64 2.88 4.93 -3.53
C LEU A 64 1.70 5.47 -4.35
N ILE A 65 1.65 6.78 -4.58
CA ILE A 65 0.61 7.42 -5.40
C ILE A 65 0.72 6.98 -6.87
N ILE A 66 1.94 6.94 -7.42
CA ILE A 66 2.17 6.47 -8.80
C ILE A 66 1.83 4.98 -8.92
N ALA A 67 2.21 4.17 -7.93
CA ALA A 67 1.85 2.75 -7.87
C ALA A 67 0.33 2.55 -7.82
N ALA A 68 -0.41 3.39 -7.09
CA ALA A 68 -1.87 3.38 -7.06
C ALA A 68 -2.47 3.64 -8.46
N SER A 69 -1.93 4.60 -9.20
CA SER A 69 -2.33 4.87 -10.59
C SER A 69 -2.09 3.66 -11.51
N GLY A 70 -0.92 3.02 -11.38
CA GLY A 70 -0.60 1.79 -12.10
C GLY A 70 -1.55 0.63 -11.78
N ALA A 71 -1.90 0.44 -10.50
CA ALA A 71 -2.87 -0.55 -10.07
C ALA A 71 -4.29 -0.25 -10.60
N LEU A 72 -4.69 1.01 -10.64
CA LEU A 72 -5.99 1.40 -11.19
C LEU A 72 -6.10 1.11 -12.69
N ASN A 73 -5.00 1.21 -13.45
CA ASN A 73 -4.99 0.91 -14.88
C ASN A 73 -5.41 -0.54 -15.18
N VAL A 74 -4.97 -1.50 -14.35
CA VAL A 74 -5.36 -2.91 -14.47
C VAL A 74 -6.87 -3.09 -14.26
N ALA A 75 -7.47 -2.33 -13.34
CA ALA A 75 -8.91 -2.30 -13.14
C ALA A 75 -9.64 -1.67 -14.35
N SER A 76 -9.14 -0.55 -14.88
CA SER A 76 -9.72 0.11 -16.05
C SER A 76 -9.78 -0.81 -17.27
N ILE A 77 -8.68 -1.49 -17.61
CA ILE A 77 -8.60 -2.46 -18.72
C ILE A 77 -9.62 -3.59 -18.53
N SER A 78 -9.73 -4.14 -17.32
CA SER A 78 -10.70 -5.20 -17.05
C SER A 78 -12.16 -4.76 -17.19
N SER A 79 -12.46 -3.48 -16.92
CA SER A 79 -13.80 -2.90 -17.03
C SER A 79 -14.18 -2.59 -18.48
N VAL A 80 -13.25 -2.03 -19.28
CA VAL A 80 -13.56 -1.61 -20.66
C VAL A 80 -13.62 -2.78 -21.65
N PHE A 81 -12.81 -3.83 -21.47
CA PHE A 81 -12.78 -4.97 -22.38
C PHE A 81 -13.71 -6.14 -21.97
N ASN A 82 -14.43 -6.00 -20.85
CA ASN A 82 -15.46 -6.91 -20.34
C ASN A 82 -15.13 -8.43 -20.44
N LYS A 83 -13.85 -8.79 -20.22
CA LYS A 83 -13.39 -10.19 -20.24
C LYS A 83 -13.64 -10.85 -18.89
N PHE A 84 -14.47 -11.91 -18.85
CA PHE A 84 -14.84 -12.65 -17.64
C PHE A 84 -13.66 -13.15 -16.79
N ALA A 85 -12.51 -13.45 -17.41
CA ALA A 85 -11.29 -13.86 -16.72
C ALA A 85 -10.69 -12.76 -15.81
N TYR A 86 -10.89 -11.48 -16.14
CA TYR A 86 -10.30 -10.35 -15.40
C TYR A 86 -11.21 -9.76 -14.34
N LYS A 87 -12.49 -10.14 -14.28
CA LYS A 87 -13.49 -9.54 -13.39
C LYS A 87 -13.14 -9.69 -11.89
N ARG A 88 -12.35 -10.71 -11.54
CA ARG A 88 -11.83 -10.95 -10.18
C ARG A 88 -10.62 -10.10 -9.85
N PHE A 89 -9.67 -9.99 -10.77
CA PHE A 89 -8.49 -9.12 -10.63
C PHE A 89 -8.86 -7.64 -10.64
N ALA A 90 -9.92 -7.26 -11.37
CA ALA A 90 -10.49 -5.91 -11.42
C ALA A 90 -10.76 -5.32 -10.04
N ARG A 91 -11.49 -6.08 -9.21
CA ARG A 91 -11.92 -5.65 -7.88
C ARG A 91 -10.75 -5.59 -6.90
N LEU A 92 -9.87 -6.58 -6.94
CA LEU A 92 -8.67 -6.61 -6.09
C LEU A 92 -7.73 -5.44 -6.41
N SER A 93 -7.57 -5.11 -7.69
CA SER A 93 -6.74 -3.99 -8.13
C SER A 93 -7.33 -2.63 -7.72
N GLY A 94 -8.65 -2.48 -7.74
CA GLY A 94 -9.33 -1.28 -7.22
C GLY A 94 -9.11 -1.07 -5.73
N ILE A 95 -9.27 -2.14 -4.92
CA ILE A 95 -9.00 -2.07 -3.46
C ILE A 95 -7.52 -1.77 -3.21
N LEU A 96 -6.61 -2.41 -3.94
CA LEU A 96 -5.17 -2.17 -3.85
C LEU A 96 -4.82 -0.72 -4.17
N ALA A 97 -5.41 -0.14 -5.23
CA ALA A 97 -5.19 1.25 -5.59
C ALA A 97 -5.62 2.21 -4.47
N ILE A 98 -6.78 1.96 -3.84
CA ILE A 98 -7.26 2.76 -2.70
C ILE A 98 -6.31 2.63 -1.51
N SER A 99 -5.87 1.40 -1.18
CA SER A 99 -4.92 1.17 -0.09
C SER A 99 -3.58 1.87 -0.31
N LEU A 100 -3.03 1.83 -1.52
CA LEU A 100 -1.78 2.51 -1.89
C LEU A 100 -1.92 4.03 -1.82
N LEU A 101 -3.05 4.57 -2.31
CA LEU A 101 -3.33 6.01 -2.26
C LEU A 101 -3.49 6.51 -0.82
N ALA A 102 -4.24 5.79 0.01
CA ALA A 102 -4.40 6.11 1.43
C ALA A 102 -3.06 6.06 2.18
N GLY A 103 -2.21 5.08 1.87
CA GLY A 103 -0.86 4.98 2.41
C GLY A 103 0.03 6.16 2.01
N GLY A 104 0.06 6.51 0.72
CA GLY A 104 0.84 7.66 0.22
C GLY A 104 0.40 8.98 0.84
N LEU A 105 -0.91 9.21 0.98
CA LEU A 105 -1.44 10.42 1.61
C LEU A 105 -1.12 10.48 3.12
N SER A 106 -1.17 9.33 3.81
CA SER A 106 -0.81 9.27 5.24
C SER A 106 0.66 9.65 5.46
N VAL A 107 1.56 9.21 4.58
CA VAL A 107 2.98 9.58 4.65
C VAL A 107 3.17 11.08 4.39
N LEU A 108 2.46 11.68 3.42
CA LEU A 108 2.50 13.12 3.20
C LEU A 108 2.06 13.92 4.43
N VAL A 109 0.99 13.49 5.10
CA VAL A 109 0.50 14.16 6.32
C VAL A 109 1.52 14.07 7.45
N LEU A 110 2.21 12.93 7.58
CA LEU A 110 3.25 12.74 8.59
C LEU A 110 4.56 13.48 8.26
N ASP A 111 4.83 13.77 6.98
CA ASP A 111 6.01 14.54 6.52
C ASP A 111 5.82 16.05 6.66
N LEU A 112 4.57 16.51 6.87
CA LEU A 112 4.21 17.93 7.08
C LEU A 112 4.27 18.37 8.55
N GLY A 113 4.44 17.43 9.49
CA GLY A 113 4.50 17.66 10.94
C GLY A 113 5.90 17.95 11.46
#